data_AF-A0A1V4XPC4-F1
#
_entry.id   AF-A0A1V4XPC4-F1
#
_cell.length_a   1.000
_cell.length_b   1.000
_cell.length_c   1.000
_cell.angle_alpha   90.00
_cell.angle_beta   90.00
_cell.angle_gamma   90.00
#
_symmetry.space_group_name_H-M   'P 1'
#
loop_
_entity.id
_entity.type
_entity.pdbx_description
1 polymer ?
#
loop_
_entity_poly.entity_id
_entity_poly.type
_entity_poly.pdbx_seq_one_letter_code
_entity_poly.pdbx_strand_id
1 'polypeptide(L)'
;MTTALPETLKAGFERLSAWADLLDRINIFPVADGDTGRNLVVSLAPLRDGSPLVGDREGYIRRLLLSARGNAGNIAARFFSGFLRKTVQNNPEALAAGVKEGRTLAWQAVADPKPGTMLTLFDALDEILQNSPPELDELGIDAIVGHLAEAVRSTPRLLPRLRDAGVVDSGALGMYLFFEGFFSVLAGRDTERPFTPLHQVFPEGLRLSPAFPSSAAEESGYCLDVTLRAPALTPDAISRLTTSGRSVVISADGEYLKVHLHTPDAAAVRREISRFGEVVSWKEDNLGEEEEKFCASIPQSESPIHVMTDAAGSLTREQARQLGFTLLDSYVTLGERSLPETSFDHAELYSAMRRGIRAATSQASLFERHQLYAQVLEQNSRVLYLCVGSAFTGNLAAVQDWKKRHDPEDRLLALDSGAASGRLGLLALAVARFAQEAKDGEFVIAFARRLLNRCEEYLFPDGLQYLAAGGRLSRTGAILGNLLHVKPVISPTPEGAKKVCTVHSRDEQLRFALDRLSRILPLPSGTDLMIMLEYTDNKDWVKSELQEAVSRQVSDAEILIQPLSLTAGVHTGPGTWGMAFLTIPEEQEKTGDRKRESQKT
;
A
#
# COMPACT_ATOMS: atom_id res chain seq x y z
N MET A 1 -11.87 23.94 21.17
CA MET A 1 -11.15 24.38 19.95
C MET A 1 -11.75 23.62 18.79
N THR A 2 -12.24 24.29 17.74
CA THR A 2 -12.83 23.58 16.58
C THR A 2 -11.71 23.10 15.66
N THR A 3 -11.28 21.85 15.84
CA THR A 3 -10.40 21.15 14.88
C THR A 3 -11.00 21.25 13.47
N ALA A 4 -10.19 21.48 12.44
CA ALA A 4 -10.72 21.66 11.09
C ALA A 4 -11.13 20.31 10.48
N LEU A 5 -12.24 20.27 9.72
CA LEU A 5 -12.73 19.05 9.06
C LEU A 5 -11.66 18.34 8.19
N PRO A 6 -10.79 19.06 7.45
CA PRO A 6 -9.67 18.44 6.75
C PRO A 6 -8.73 17.61 7.66
N GLU A 7 -8.47 18.08 8.88
CA GLU A 7 -7.55 17.41 9.81
C GLU A 7 -8.15 16.12 10.36
N THR A 8 -9.45 16.12 10.67
CA THR A 8 -10.15 14.92 11.14
C THR A 8 -10.29 13.88 10.03
N LEU A 9 -10.59 14.30 8.79
CA LEU A 9 -10.63 13.42 7.62
C LEU A 9 -9.26 12.79 7.33
N LYS A 10 -8.21 13.58 7.41
CA LYS A 10 -6.83 13.10 7.25
C LYS A 10 -6.47 12.07 8.31
N ALA A 11 -6.80 12.32 9.58
CA ALA A 11 -6.53 11.38 10.66
C ALA A 11 -7.30 10.06 10.48
N GLY A 12 -8.57 10.11 10.06
CA GLY A 12 -9.33 8.91 9.72
C GLY A 12 -8.69 8.12 8.58
N PHE A 13 -8.29 8.81 7.51
CA PHE A 13 -7.61 8.18 6.38
C PHE A 13 -6.28 7.53 6.79
N GLU A 14 -5.44 8.24 7.55
CA GLU A 14 -4.12 7.75 7.96
C GLU A 14 -4.20 6.57 8.94
N ARG A 15 -5.22 6.54 9.81
CA ARG A 15 -5.50 5.36 10.66
C ARG A 15 -5.95 4.17 9.82
N LEU A 16 -6.88 4.37 8.89
CA LEU A 16 -7.31 3.32 7.96
C LEU A 16 -6.12 2.77 7.13
N SER A 17 -5.30 3.66 6.56
CA SER A 17 -4.15 3.32 5.72
C SER A 17 -3.15 2.40 6.42
N ALA A 18 -2.82 2.69 7.68
CA ALA A 18 -1.89 1.90 8.48
C ALA A 18 -2.38 0.47 8.77
N TRP A 19 -3.68 0.21 8.63
CA TRP A 19 -4.31 -1.09 8.89
C TRP A 19 -4.82 -1.77 7.62
N ALA A 20 -4.57 -1.20 6.43
CA ALA A 20 -5.08 -1.72 5.16
C ALA A 20 -4.69 -3.18 4.91
N ASP A 21 -3.43 -3.56 5.21
CA ASP A 21 -2.96 -4.94 5.06
C ASP A 21 -3.76 -5.93 5.93
N LEU A 22 -4.28 -5.52 7.10
CA LEU A 22 -5.15 -6.36 7.92
C LEU A 22 -6.52 -6.54 7.23
N LEU A 23 -7.08 -5.45 6.71
CA LEU A 23 -8.37 -5.48 6.02
C LEU A 23 -8.33 -6.40 4.80
N ASP A 24 -7.24 -6.32 4.04
CA ASP A 24 -6.95 -7.20 2.91
C ASP A 24 -6.91 -8.67 3.37
N ARG A 25 -6.20 -8.99 4.47
CA ARG A 25 -6.09 -10.37 4.98
C ARG A 25 -7.39 -11.00 5.47
N ILE A 26 -8.40 -10.21 5.85
CA ILE A 26 -9.71 -10.72 6.29
C ILE A 26 -10.80 -10.53 5.24
N ASN A 27 -10.46 -10.02 4.06
CA ASN A 27 -11.42 -9.75 3.00
C ASN A 27 -11.90 -11.06 2.35
N ILE A 28 -13.09 -11.49 2.74
CA ILE A 28 -13.72 -12.70 2.20
C ILE A 28 -15.14 -12.48 1.69
N PHE A 29 -15.65 -11.24 1.67
CA PHE A 29 -17.00 -10.91 1.21
C PHE A 29 -17.03 -9.65 0.34
N PRO A 30 -17.77 -9.63 -0.79
CA PRO A 30 -18.49 -10.78 -1.38
C PRO A 30 -17.53 -11.83 -1.98
N VAL A 31 -16.32 -11.41 -2.32
CA VAL A 31 -15.24 -12.24 -2.88
C VAL A 31 -14.03 -12.23 -1.96
N ALA A 32 -13.27 -13.33 -1.96
CA ALA A 32 -12.04 -13.48 -1.18
C ALA A 32 -10.81 -13.09 -2.01
N ASP A 33 -10.78 -11.86 -2.50
CA ASP A 33 -9.72 -11.32 -3.39
C ASP A 33 -8.68 -10.47 -2.64
N GLY A 34 -8.85 -10.26 -1.34
CA GLY A 34 -7.83 -9.61 -0.52
C GLY A 34 -7.57 -8.14 -0.83
N ASP A 35 -8.53 -7.40 -1.40
CA ASP A 35 -8.29 -6.05 -1.92
C ASP A 35 -8.99 -4.87 -1.17
N THR A 36 -9.81 -5.16 -0.16
CA THR A 36 -10.67 -4.15 0.49
C THR A 36 -9.89 -2.96 1.07
N GLY A 37 -8.81 -3.22 1.80
CA GLY A 37 -7.92 -2.21 2.36
C GLY A 37 -7.27 -1.36 1.27
N ARG A 38 -6.68 -2.01 0.25
CA ARG A 38 -6.11 -1.31 -0.93
C ARG A 38 -7.15 -0.43 -1.63
N ASN A 39 -8.34 -0.95 -1.87
CA ASN A 39 -9.43 -0.24 -2.52
C ASN A 39 -9.89 0.97 -1.71
N LEU A 40 -10.04 0.83 -0.40
CA LEU A 40 -10.38 1.93 0.50
C LEU A 40 -9.28 3.01 0.53
N VAL A 41 -8.01 2.62 0.62
CA VAL A 41 -6.88 3.55 0.62
C VAL A 41 -6.81 4.35 -0.69
N VAL A 42 -6.96 3.69 -1.84
CA VAL A 42 -6.95 4.40 -3.13
C VAL A 42 -8.16 5.33 -3.27
N SER A 43 -9.34 4.85 -2.88
CA SER A 43 -10.60 5.57 -3.06
C SER A 43 -10.69 6.80 -2.16
N LEU A 44 -10.20 6.69 -0.93
CA LEU A 44 -10.30 7.74 0.09
C LEU A 44 -9.04 8.62 0.16
N ALA A 45 -8.02 8.38 -0.66
CA ALA A 45 -6.80 9.19 -0.68
C ALA A 45 -7.03 10.72 -0.81
N PRO A 46 -8.05 11.22 -1.53
CA PRO A 46 -8.36 12.65 -1.53
C PRO A 46 -8.64 13.23 -0.13
N LEU A 47 -9.12 12.42 0.82
CA LEU A 47 -9.37 12.78 2.22
C LEU A 47 -8.10 13.13 3.00
N ARG A 48 -6.92 12.69 2.54
CA ARG A 48 -5.63 12.96 3.18
C ARG A 48 -5.14 14.40 3.04
N ASP A 49 -5.33 15.01 1.87
CA ASP A 49 -4.85 16.37 1.59
C ASP A 49 -5.81 17.39 2.20
N GLY A 50 -7.12 17.17 2.06
CA GLY A 50 -8.20 17.95 2.70
C GLY A 50 -8.25 19.44 2.33
N SER A 51 -7.17 20.01 1.79
CA SER A 51 -7.02 21.40 1.38
C SER A 51 -8.04 21.85 0.32
N PRO A 52 -8.45 21.03 -0.67
CA PRO A 52 -9.38 21.51 -1.69
C PRO A 52 -10.85 21.58 -1.23
N LEU A 53 -11.18 21.05 -0.03
CA LEU A 53 -12.51 21.23 0.56
C LEU A 53 -12.85 22.69 0.81
N VAL A 54 -11.82 23.53 0.97
CA VAL A 54 -11.93 24.97 1.14
C VAL A 54 -11.87 25.62 -0.25
N GLY A 55 -13.02 26.04 -0.77
CA GLY A 55 -13.12 26.79 -2.03
C GLY A 55 -13.68 26.00 -3.23
N ASP A 56 -13.50 24.68 -3.30
CA ASP A 56 -14.05 23.83 -4.36
C ASP A 56 -14.54 22.47 -3.83
N ARG A 57 -15.64 22.51 -3.06
CA ARG A 57 -16.24 21.33 -2.43
C ARG A 57 -16.77 20.32 -3.44
N GLU A 58 -17.48 20.76 -4.47
CA GLU A 58 -18.04 19.83 -5.46
C GLU A 58 -16.95 19.22 -6.35
N GLY A 59 -15.92 19.97 -6.75
CA GLY A 59 -14.78 19.38 -7.45
C GLY A 59 -14.01 18.39 -6.58
N TYR A 60 -13.92 18.64 -5.27
CA TYR A 60 -13.35 17.69 -4.32
C TYR A 60 -14.16 16.39 -4.19
N ILE A 61 -15.49 16.50 -4.05
CA ILE A 61 -16.39 15.33 -4.02
C ILE A 61 -16.29 14.56 -5.34
N ARG A 62 -16.24 15.25 -6.48
CA ARG A 62 -16.07 14.61 -7.78
C ARG A 62 -14.76 13.86 -7.86
N ARG A 63 -13.64 14.44 -7.40
CA ARG A 63 -12.34 13.74 -7.34
C ARG A 63 -12.40 12.48 -6.47
N LEU A 64 -13.06 12.54 -5.33
CA LEU A 64 -13.29 11.39 -4.46
C LEU A 64 -14.03 10.26 -5.19
N LEU A 65 -15.15 10.59 -5.84
CA LEU A 65 -15.95 9.62 -6.59
C LEU A 65 -15.19 9.03 -7.79
N LEU A 66 -14.41 9.84 -8.51
CA LEU A 66 -13.60 9.38 -9.64
C LEU A 66 -12.38 8.54 -9.21
N SER A 67 -11.94 8.69 -7.96
CA SER A 67 -10.83 7.90 -7.39
C SER A 67 -11.27 6.54 -6.90
N ALA A 68 -12.58 6.33 -6.72
CA ALA A 68 -13.15 5.11 -6.18
C ALA A 68 -12.75 3.85 -6.98
N ARG A 69 -12.47 2.76 -6.27
CA ARG A 69 -12.15 1.45 -6.80
C ARG A 69 -12.76 0.35 -5.94
N GLY A 70 -13.12 -0.76 -6.56
CA GLY A 70 -13.70 -1.92 -5.90
C GLY A 70 -15.06 -1.64 -5.29
N ASN A 71 -15.68 -2.68 -4.76
CA ASN A 71 -16.97 -2.56 -4.08
C ASN A 71 -16.85 -1.62 -2.86
N ALA A 72 -15.91 -1.91 -1.96
CA ALA A 72 -15.72 -1.17 -0.71
C ALA A 72 -15.40 0.32 -0.95
N GLY A 73 -14.53 0.62 -1.91
CA GLY A 73 -14.13 1.99 -2.20
C GLY A 73 -15.24 2.81 -2.86
N ASN A 74 -16.04 2.22 -3.74
CA ASN A 74 -17.21 2.88 -4.33
C ASN A 74 -18.30 3.17 -3.28
N ILE A 75 -18.59 2.23 -2.38
CA ILE A 75 -19.56 2.45 -1.29
C ILE A 75 -19.07 3.56 -0.34
N ALA A 76 -17.81 3.49 0.11
CA ALA A 76 -17.24 4.49 1.00
C ALA A 76 -17.17 5.88 0.35
N ALA A 77 -16.75 5.98 -0.91
CA ALA A 77 -16.74 7.24 -1.64
C ALA A 77 -18.14 7.85 -1.75
N ARG A 78 -19.20 7.03 -1.88
CA ARG A 78 -20.58 7.52 -1.86
C ARG A 78 -21.03 8.00 -0.50
N PHE A 79 -20.69 7.28 0.57
CA PHE A 79 -20.89 7.77 1.92
C PHE A 79 -20.27 9.17 2.10
N PHE A 80 -18.97 9.29 1.79
CA PHE A 80 -18.26 10.55 1.97
C PHE A 80 -18.75 11.65 1.04
N SER A 81 -19.24 11.33 -0.16
CA SER A 81 -19.85 12.34 -1.04
C SER A 81 -21.08 13.00 -0.41
N GLY A 82 -21.95 12.23 0.24
CA GLY A 82 -23.12 12.76 0.96
C GLY A 82 -22.71 13.50 2.23
N PHE A 83 -21.81 12.89 3.01
CA PHE A 83 -21.25 13.49 4.20
C PHE A 83 -20.65 14.86 3.94
N LEU A 84 -19.76 14.96 2.95
CA LEU A 84 -19.09 16.22 2.63
C LEU A 84 -20.03 17.27 2.05
N ARG A 85 -21.18 16.91 1.44
CA ARG A 85 -22.16 17.91 0.97
C ARG A 85 -22.88 18.61 2.10
N LYS A 86 -23.13 17.93 3.23
CA LYS A 86 -23.89 18.48 4.36
C LYS A 86 -23.01 18.93 5.52
N THR A 87 -21.84 18.32 5.72
CA THR A 87 -20.91 18.68 6.79
C THR A 87 -20.11 19.92 6.41
N VAL A 88 -20.72 21.10 6.55
CA VAL A 88 -20.04 22.39 6.28
C VAL A 88 -19.23 22.86 7.48
N GLN A 89 -19.58 22.41 8.69
CA GLN A 89 -18.94 22.73 9.96
C GLN A 89 -18.78 21.46 10.81
N ASN A 90 -17.83 21.48 11.73
CA ASN A 90 -17.62 20.41 12.71
C ASN A 90 -18.46 20.64 13.96
N ASN A 91 -19.78 20.59 13.81
CA ASN A 91 -20.72 20.63 14.92
C ASN A 91 -21.64 19.39 14.89
N PRO A 92 -22.26 19.01 16.02
CA PRO A 92 -23.04 17.78 16.11
C PRO A 92 -24.15 17.70 15.05
N GLU A 93 -24.87 18.80 14.81
CA GLU A 93 -26.00 18.86 13.86
C GLU A 93 -25.54 18.63 12.41
N ALA A 94 -24.47 19.30 11.99
CA ALA A 94 -23.90 19.17 10.66
C ALA A 94 -23.30 17.78 10.43
N LEU A 95 -22.66 17.20 11.45
CA LEU A 95 -22.14 15.83 11.41
C LEU A 95 -23.29 14.82 11.28
N ALA A 96 -24.33 14.94 12.11
CA ALA A 96 -25.50 14.06 12.06
C ALA A 96 -26.19 14.15 10.68
N ALA A 97 -26.38 15.37 10.15
CA ALA A 97 -26.96 15.57 8.81
C ALA A 97 -26.08 14.98 7.70
N GLY A 98 -24.76 15.13 7.78
CA GLY A 98 -23.82 14.53 6.83
C GLY A 98 -23.79 13.02 6.88
N VAL A 99 -23.77 12.43 8.08
CA VAL A 99 -23.82 10.98 8.24
C VAL A 99 -25.12 10.41 7.67
N LYS A 100 -26.26 11.04 7.94
CA LYS A 100 -27.56 10.62 7.40
C LYS A 100 -27.59 10.64 5.87
N GLU A 101 -27.10 11.71 5.27
CA GLU A 101 -27.00 11.83 3.81
C GLU A 101 -26.02 10.79 3.23
N GLY A 102 -24.83 10.67 3.83
CA GLY A 102 -23.82 9.71 3.43
C GLY A 102 -24.33 8.27 3.49
N ARG A 103 -24.94 7.88 4.61
CA ARG A 103 -25.60 6.59 4.78
C ARG A 103 -26.61 6.34 3.66
N THR A 104 -27.51 7.30 3.42
CA THR A 104 -28.55 7.18 2.38
C THR A 104 -27.93 6.92 1.00
N LEU A 105 -26.91 7.69 0.62
CA LEU A 105 -26.24 7.53 -0.66
C LEU A 105 -25.43 6.24 -0.79
N ALA A 106 -24.83 5.76 0.30
CA ALA A 106 -24.11 4.48 0.33
C ALA A 106 -25.06 3.30 0.10
N TRP A 107 -26.23 3.30 0.76
CA TRP A 107 -27.26 2.29 0.55
C TRP A 107 -27.83 2.31 -0.87
N GLN A 108 -28.09 3.49 -1.42
CA GLN A 108 -28.61 3.64 -2.79
C GLN A 108 -27.61 3.23 -3.87
N ALA A 109 -26.31 3.27 -3.57
CA ALA A 109 -25.27 2.93 -4.54
C ALA A 109 -25.19 1.41 -4.79
N VAL A 110 -25.61 0.58 -3.83
CA VAL A 110 -25.50 -0.88 -3.92
C VAL A 110 -26.80 -1.46 -4.45
N ALA A 111 -26.71 -2.27 -5.51
CA ALA A 111 -27.89 -2.88 -6.14
C ALA A 111 -28.63 -3.90 -5.23
N ASP A 112 -27.87 -4.70 -4.49
CA ASP A 112 -28.38 -5.72 -3.56
C ASP A 112 -27.67 -5.55 -2.19
N PRO A 113 -28.06 -4.54 -1.40
CA PRO A 113 -27.39 -4.21 -0.16
C PRO A 113 -27.61 -5.31 0.89
N LYS A 114 -26.54 -5.70 1.59
CA LYS A 114 -26.57 -6.73 2.63
C LYS A 114 -26.29 -6.15 4.01
N PRO A 115 -27.14 -6.43 5.03
CA PRO A 115 -26.77 -6.28 6.43
C PRO A 115 -25.52 -7.11 6.76
N GLY A 116 -24.76 -6.68 7.75
CA GLY A 116 -23.49 -7.29 8.13
C GLY A 116 -22.28 -6.81 7.32
N THR A 117 -22.45 -5.81 6.46
CA THR A 117 -21.37 -5.13 5.72
C THR A 117 -21.07 -3.76 6.32
N MET A 118 -20.18 -2.98 5.71
CA MET A 118 -19.96 -1.56 6.07
C MET A 118 -21.25 -0.71 6.11
N LEU A 119 -22.31 -1.10 5.39
CA LEU A 119 -23.61 -0.43 5.47
C LEU A 119 -24.20 -0.49 6.89
N THR A 120 -24.02 -1.61 7.59
CA THR A 120 -24.45 -1.76 9.00
C THR A 120 -23.67 -0.85 9.94
N LEU A 121 -22.41 -0.55 9.64
CA LEU A 121 -21.66 0.43 10.40
C LEU A 121 -22.18 1.87 10.16
N PHE A 122 -22.50 2.23 8.92
CA PHE A 122 -23.10 3.53 8.63
C PHE A 122 -24.48 3.68 9.29
N ASP A 123 -25.23 2.59 9.39
CA ASP A 123 -26.50 2.56 10.13
C ASP A 123 -26.31 2.86 11.61
N ALA A 124 -25.34 2.20 12.25
CA ALA A 124 -25.00 2.43 13.65
C ALA A 124 -24.48 3.86 13.90
N LEU A 125 -23.67 4.39 12.99
CA LEU A 125 -23.17 5.77 13.10
C LEU A 125 -24.30 6.80 12.99
N ASP A 126 -25.24 6.59 12.07
CA ASP A 126 -26.43 7.43 11.95
C ASP A 126 -27.32 7.31 13.19
N GLU A 127 -27.56 6.08 13.68
CA GLU A 127 -28.38 5.84 14.87
C GLU A 127 -27.87 6.60 16.10
N ILE A 128 -26.58 6.48 16.43
CA ILE A 128 -26.03 7.12 17.62
C ILE A 128 -26.02 8.65 17.51
N LEU A 129 -25.79 9.20 16.32
CA LEU A 129 -25.76 10.66 16.11
C LEU A 129 -27.16 11.29 16.02
N GLN A 130 -28.19 10.52 15.65
CA GLN A 130 -29.57 11.04 15.54
C GLN A 130 -30.36 10.86 16.83
N ASN A 131 -30.28 9.67 17.45
CA ASN A 131 -31.17 9.30 18.55
C ASN A 131 -30.61 9.68 19.93
N SER A 132 -29.29 9.66 20.08
CA SER A 132 -28.60 9.91 21.34
C SER A 132 -27.30 10.71 21.09
N PRO A 133 -27.37 11.90 20.47
CA PRO A 133 -26.18 12.65 20.06
C PRO A 133 -25.31 12.93 21.28
N PRO A 134 -24.13 12.31 21.38
CA PRO A 134 -23.26 12.56 22.51
C PRO A 134 -22.56 13.91 22.32
N GLU A 135 -22.02 14.45 23.42
CA GLU A 135 -21.14 15.60 23.33
C GLU A 135 -19.89 15.22 22.52
N LEU A 136 -19.33 16.15 21.74
CA LEU A 136 -18.12 15.92 20.95
C LEU A 136 -16.86 16.11 21.80
N ASP A 137 -16.86 15.49 22.98
CA ASP A 137 -15.76 15.43 23.93
C ASP A 137 -15.19 14.00 24.00
N GLU A 138 -14.19 13.76 24.87
CA GLU A 138 -13.57 12.44 24.95
C GLU A 138 -14.57 11.33 25.29
N LEU A 139 -15.51 11.57 26.22
CA LEU A 139 -16.45 10.56 26.69
C LEU A 139 -17.50 10.23 25.62
N GLY A 140 -18.02 11.26 24.94
CA GLY A 140 -18.98 11.07 23.87
C GLY A 140 -18.38 10.38 22.65
N ILE A 141 -17.12 10.66 22.34
CA ILE A 141 -16.40 9.93 21.28
C ILE A 141 -16.16 8.46 21.66
N ASP A 142 -15.83 8.14 22.91
CA ASP A 142 -15.73 6.74 23.34
C ASP A 142 -17.08 6.00 23.21
N ALA A 143 -18.20 6.70 23.47
CA ALA A 143 -19.53 6.14 23.24
C ALA A 143 -19.80 5.88 21.75
N ILE A 144 -19.45 6.82 20.86
CA ILE A 144 -19.57 6.65 19.40
C ILE A 144 -18.73 5.46 18.94
N VAL A 145 -17.43 5.46 19.23
CA VAL A 145 -16.50 4.41 18.79
C VAL A 145 -16.91 3.05 19.37
N GLY A 146 -17.33 3.00 20.65
CA GLY A 146 -17.83 1.78 21.27
C GLY A 146 -19.07 1.22 20.57
N HIS A 147 -20.00 2.08 20.14
CA HIS A 147 -21.19 1.66 19.38
C HIS A 147 -20.83 1.15 17.98
N LEU A 148 -19.90 1.82 17.29
CA LEU A 148 -19.39 1.34 15.99
C LEU A 148 -18.66 -0.01 16.12
N ALA A 149 -17.90 -0.21 17.19
CA ALA A 149 -17.23 -1.49 17.45
C ALA A 149 -18.27 -2.62 17.60
N GLU A 150 -19.40 -2.37 18.27
CA GLU A 150 -20.46 -3.37 18.38
C GLU A 150 -21.10 -3.70 17.02
N ALA A 151 -21.30 -2.69 16.16
CA ALA A 151 -21.77 -2.90 14.79
C ALA A 151 -20.83 -3.84 14.02
N VAL A 152 -19.51 -3.63 14.09
CA VAL A 152 -18.51 -4.51 13.47
C VAL A 152 -18.54 -5.92 14.08
N ARG A 153 -18.59 -6.06 15.41
CA ARG A 153 -18.68 -7.38 16.08
C ARG A 153 -19.92 -8.16 15.70
N SER A 154 -21.01 -7.48 15.34
CA SER A 154 -22.26 -8.12 14.92
C SER A 154 -22.20 -8.72 13.51
N THR A 155 -21.27 -8.26 12.66
CA THR A 155 -21.20 -8.64 11.24
C THR A 155 -21.17 -10.15 10.97
N PRO A 156 -20.44 -11.00 11.73
CA PRO A 156 -20.46 -12.45 11.50
C PRO A 156 -21.83 -13.07 11.83
N ARG A 157 -22.59 -12.49 12.77
CA ARG A 157 -23.96 -12.98 13.08
C ARG A 157 -24.94 -12.70 11.95
N LEU A 158 -24.67 -11.68 11.14
CA LEU A 158 -25.53 -11.23 10.04
C LEU A 158 -25.17 -11.89 8.71
N LEU A 159 -23.89 -12.24 8.50
CA LEU A 159 -23.40 -12.86 7.27
C LEU A 159 -22.78 -14.24 7.55
N PRO A 160 -23.41 -15.34 7.08
CA PRO A 160 -22.90 -16.70 7.26
C PRO A 160 -21.44 -16.88 6.81
N ARG A 161 -21.06 -16.32 5.65
CA ARG A 161 -19.69 -16.43 5.10
C ARG A 161 -18.63 -15.88 6.06
N LEU A 162 -18.90 -14.74 6.70
CA LEU A 162 -18.04 -14.12 7.71
C LEU A 162 -17.89 -15.00 8.96
N ARG A 163 -19.00 -15.53 9.47
CA ARG A 163 -19.00 -16.48 10.60
C ARG A 163 -18.21 -17.75 10.29
N ASP A 164 -18.43 -18.33 9.12
CA ASP A 164 -17.81 -19.58 8.72
C ASP A 164 -16.29 -19.38 8.48
N ALA A 165 -15.87 -18.19 8.05
CA ALA A 165 -14.47 -17.75 7.97
C ALA A 165 -13.87 -17.33 9.32
N GLY A 166 -14.68 -17.10 10.34
CA GLY A 166 -14.25 -16.62 11.66
C GLY A 166 -13.75 -15.17 11.65
N VAL A 167 -14.18 -14.33 10.70
CA VAL A 167 -13.76 -12.92 10.56
C VAL A 167 -14.93 -11.96 10.63
N VAL A 168 -14.66 -10.70 11.01
CA VAL A 168 -15.60 -9.58 10.81
C VAL A 168 -15.55 -9.07 9.37
N ASP A 169 -16.52 -8.25 8.98
CA ASP A 169 -16.51 -7.59 7.67
C ASP A 169 -15.32 -6.63 7.55
N SER A 170 -14.48 -6.84 6.52
CA SER A 170 -13.30 -6.03 6.21
C SER A 170 -13.67 -4.56 5.96
N GLY A 171 -14.77 -4.32 5.24
CA GLY A 171 -15.27 -2.98 4.94
C GLY A 171 -15.74 -2.24 6.18
N ALA A 172 -16.51 -2.89 7.05
CA ALA A 172 -16.99 -2.33 8.30
C ALA A 172 -15.82 -2.05 9.25
N LEU A 173 -14.87 -2.99 9.40
CA LEU A 173 -13.68 -2.74 10.21
C LEU A 173 -12.86 -1.55 9.67
N GLY A 174 -12.72 -1.43 8.34
CA GLY A 174 -12.07 -0.28 7.72
C GLY A 174 -12.74 1.05 8.05
N MET A 175 -14.07 1.12 7.96
CA MET A 175 -14.80 2.33 8.32
C MET A 175 -14.77 2.61 9.83
N TYR A 176 -14.76 1.58 10.67
CA TYR A 176 -14.52 1.73 12.11
C TYR A 176 -13.17 2.42 12.37
N LEU A 177 -12.09 1.93 11.76
CA LEU A 177 -10.75 2.51 11.87
C LEU A 177 -10.71 3.96 11.38
N PHE A 178 -11.39 4.26 10.27
CA PHE A 178 -11.51 5.62 9.77
C PHE A 178 -12.20 6.52 10.81
N PHE A 179 -13.37 6.13 11.31
CA PHE A 179 -14.12 6.97 12.24
C PHE A 179 -13.46 7.08 13.61
N GLU A 180 -12.77 6.05 14.07
CA GLU A 180 -11.98 6.12 15.31
C GLU A 180 -10.86 7.17 15.21
N GLY A 181 -10.15 7.22 14.08
CA GLY A 181 -9.15 8.27 13.83
C GLY A 181 -9.78 9.65 13.68
N PHE A 182 -10.89 9.75 12.94
CA PHE A 182 -11.64 10.98 12.71
C PHE A 182 -12.15 11.60 14.02
N PHE A 183 -12.84 10.81 14.84
CA PHE A 183 -13.46 11.31 16.07
C PHE A 183 -12.43 11.57 17.17
N SER A 184 -11.33 10.81 17.22
CA SER A 184 -10.23 11.07 18.15
C SER A 184 -9.66 12.48 17.98
N VAL A 185 -9.35 12.87 16.74
CA VAL A 185 -8.83 14.22 16.43
C VAL A 185 -9.92 15.29 16.54
N LEU A 186 -11.18 14.94 16.29
CA LEU A 186 -12.33 15.84 16.53
C LEU A 186 -12.47 16.20 18.01
N ALA A 187 -12.29 15.24 18.91
CA ALA A 187 -12.29 15.46 20.36
C ALA A 187 -11.04 16.19 20.87
N GLY A 188 -10.08 16.50 19.98
CA GLY A 188 -8.82 17.13 20.36
C GLY A 188 -7.87 16.19 21.13
N ARG A 189 -8.03 14.87 20.99
CA ARG A 189 -7.09 13.91 21.56
C ARG A 189 -5.71 14.10 20.93
N ASP A 190 -4.68 13.93 21.76
CA ASP A 190 -3.30 13.95 21.31
C ASP A 190 -3.06 12.83 20.29
N THR A 191 -2.54 13.17 19.11
CA THR A 191 -2.18 12.22 18.06
C THR A 191 -1.05 11.26 18.45
N GLU A 192 -0.30 11.58 19.50
CA GLU A 192 0.67 10.66 20.10
C GLU A 192 0.05 9.67 21.10
N ARG A 193 -1.18 9.89 21.58
CA ARG A 193 -1.85 8.95 22.48
C ARG A 193 -2.18 7.66 21.72
N PRO A 194 -1.76 6.48 22.20
CA PRO A 194 -2.09 5.22 21.55
C PRO A 194 -3.59 4.95 21.63
N PHE A 195 -4.13 4.36 20.56
CA PHE A 195 -5.47 3.80 20.56
C PHE A 195 -5.51 2.50 21.37
N THR A 196 -6.70 2.09 21.79
CA THR A 196 -6.90 0.74 22.33
C THR A 196 -6.49 -0.28 21.26
N PRO A 197 -5.64 -1.28 21.60
CA PRO A 197 -5.25 -2.31 20.65
C PRO A 197 -6.47 -3.01 20.05
N LEU A 198 -6.46 -3.24 18.74
CA LEU A 198 -7.60 -3.85 18.03
C LEU A 198 -7.97 -5.22 18.58
N HIS A 199 -7.03 -6.08 19.00
CA HIS A 199 -7.35 -7.38 19.60
C HIS A 199 -8.07 -7.27 20.95
N GLN A 200 -8.01 -6.11 21.63
CA GLN A 200 -8.82 -5.86 22.83
C GLN A 200 -10.23 -5.40 22.47
N VAL A 201 -10.36 -4.62 21.39
CA VAL A 201 -11.66 -4.17 20.87
C VAL A 201 -12.40 -5.32 20.18
N PHE A 202 -11.67 -6.14 19.42
CA PHE A 202 -12.15 -7.29 18.65
C PHE A 202 -11.31 -8.53 19.04
N PRO A 203 -11.67 -9.21 20.14
CA PRO A 203 -10.96 -10.41 20.60
C PRO A 203 -10.97 -11.56 19.58
N GLU A 204 -11.98 -11.58 18.73
CA GLU A 204 -12.16 -12.53 17.64
C GLU A 204 -12.44 -11.76 16.35
N GLY A 205 -12.28 -12.41 15.20
CA GLY A 205 -12.68 -11.84 13.92
C GLY A 205 -11.58 -11.14 13.13
N LEU A 206 -10.36 -11.05 13.66
CA LEU A 206 -9.22 -10.35 13.02
C LEU A 206 -8.25 -11.28 12.28
N ARG A 207 -8.50 -12.59 12.29
CA ARG A 207 -7.67 -13.59 11.61
C ARG A 207 -8.59 -14.63 10.98
N LEU A 208 -8.28 -15.04 9.75
CA LEU A 208 -9.01 -16.12 9.10
C LEU A 208 -8.85 -17.43 9.88
N SER A 209 -9.96 -18.17 9.98
CA SER A 209 -9.95 -19.51 10.52
C SER A 209 -9.07 -20.42 9.65
N PRO A 210 -8.15 -21.21 10.22
CA PRO A 210 -7.38 -22.21 9.47
C PRO A 210 -8.25 -23.28 8.79
N ALA A 211 -9.49 -23.44 9.25
CA ALA A 211 -10.47 -24.36 8.67
C ALA A 211 -11.23 -23.75 7.49
N PHE A 212 -11.08 -22.45 7.21
CA PHE A 212 -11.71 -21.81 6.06
C PHE A 212 -11.04 -22.33 4.76
N PRO A 213 -11.80 -22.91 3.82
CA PRO A 213 -11.20 -23.58 2.68
C PRO A 213 -10.45 -22.60 1.78
N SER A 214 -9.17 -22.88 1.52
CA SER A 214 -8.31 -22.15 0.57
C SER A 214 -8.72 -22.31 -0.91
N SER A 215 -9.89 -22.90 -1.20
CA SER A 215 -10.35 -23.24 -2.55
C SER A 215 -11.84 -22.98 -2.76
N ALA A 216 -12.43 -22.05 -2.01
CA ALA A 216 -13.80 -21.60 -2.23
C ALA A 216 -13.92 -20.70 -3.47
N ALA A 217 -13.31 -21.12 -4.59
CA ALA A 217 -13.40 -20.51 -5.92
C ALA A 217 -14.85 -20.61 -6.43
N GLU A 218 -15.73 -19.83 -5.81
CA GLU A 218 -17.15 -19.79 -6.09
C GLU A 218 -17.47 -18.80 -7.22
N GLU A 219 -16.58 -17.83 -7.48
CA GLU A 219 -16.78 -16.79 -8.48
C GLU A 219 -15.65 -16.73 -9.52
N SER A 220 -15.80 -17.48 -10.61
CA SER A 220 -15.04 -17.23 -11.83
C SER A 220 -15.57 -15.97 -12.55
N GLY A 221 -14.66 -15.08 -12.94
CA GLY A 221 -15.01 -13.88 -13.69
C GLY A 221 -14.03 -12.72 -13.46
N TYR A 222 -14.52 -11.52 -13.74
CA TYR A 222 -13.78 -10.27 -13.74
C TYR A 222 -14.44 -9.26 -12.81
N CYS A 223 -13.63 -8.58 -12.01
CA CYS A 223 -13.98 -7.36 -11.32
C CYS A 223 -13.74 -6.19 -12.28
N LEU A 224 -14.78 -5.39 -12.55
CA LEU A 224 -14.68 -4.24 -13.43
C LEU A 224 -14.91 -2.94 -12.67
N ASP A 225 -14.03 -1.97 -12.86
CA ASP A 225 -14.18 -0.60 -12.39
C ASP A 225 -14.19 0.37 -13.57
N VAL A 226 -15.37 0.92 -13.87
CA VAL A 226 -15.61 1.69 -15.08
C VAL A 226 -16.09 3.09 -14.74
N THR A 227 -15.50 4.09 -15.40
CA THR A 227 -15.98 5.47 -15.36
C THR A 227 -16.49 5.84 -16.75
N LEU A 228 -17.74 6.27 -16.81
CA LEU A 228 -18.42 6.69 -18.02
C LEU A 228 -18.71 8.17 -17.95
N ARG A 229 -18.54 8.85 -19.08
CA ARG A 229 -19.10 10.18 -19.31
C ARG A 229 -20.37 10.02 -20.13
N ALA A 230 -21.51 10.20 -19.49
CA ALA A 230 -22.83 10.02 -20.06
C ALA A 230 -23.69 11.26 -19.73
N PRO A 231 -23.86 12.20 -20.68
CA PRO A 231 -24.54 13.47 -20.42
C PRO A 231 -26.05 13.35 -20.11
N ALA A 232 -26.66 12.20 -20.38
CA ALA A 232 -28.04 11.89 -19.98
C ALA A 232 -28.22 10.38 -19.73
N LEU A 233 -28.14 9.97 -18.47
CA LEU A 233 -28.48 8.60 -18.06
C LEU A 233 -29.96 8.49 -17.78
N THR A 234 -30.65 7.64 -18.52
CA THR A 234 -32.04 7.29 -18.21
C THR A 234 -32.09 6.27 -17.06
N PRO A 235 -33.16 6.24 -16.25
CA PRO A 235 -33.38 5.19 -15.26
C PRO A 235 -33.28 3.78 -15.87
N ASP A 236 -33.74 3.60 -17.11
CA ASP A 236 -33.61 2.36 -17.87
C ASP A 236 -32.14 1.97 -18.12
N ALA A 237 -31.27 2.94 -18.43
CA ALA A 237 -29.85 2.68 -18.62
C ALA A 237 -29.18 2.21 -17.32
N ILE A 238 -29.50 2.85 -16.20
CA ILE A 238 -29.01 2.44 -14.87
C ILE A 238 -29.51 1.04 -14.54
N SER A 239 -30.81 0.77 -14.73
CA SER A 239 -31.40 -0.54 -14.47
C SER A 239 -30.74 -1.65 -15.29
N ARG A 240 -30.43 -1.39 -16.57
CA ARG A 240 -29.72 -2.35 -17.41
C ARG A 240 -28.31 -2.62 -16.91
N LEU A 241 -27.57 -1.59 -16.52
CA LEU A 241 -26.23 -1.73 -15.93
C LEU A 241 -26.25 -2.54 -14.62
N THR A 242 -27.29 -2.35 -13.81
CA THR A 242 -27.51 -3.14 -12.59
C THR A 242 -27.69 -4.63 -12.90
N THR A 243 -28.27 -4.99 -14.05
CA THR A 243 -28.47 -6.38 -14.46
C THR A 243 -27.29 -7.00 -15.22
N SER A 244 -26.25 -6.22 -15.56
CA SER A 244 -25.11 -6.68 -16.37
C SER A 244 -24.07 -7.50 -15.57
N GLY A 245 -24.25 -7.69 -14.27
CA GLY A 245 -23.31 -8.42 -13.41
C GLY A 245 -23.84 -8.68 -12.00
N ARG A 246 -22.93 -9.07 -11.10
CA ARG A 246 -23.16 -9.26 -9.65
C ARG A 246 -22.41 -8.19 -8.86
N SER A 247 -22.71 -8.07 -7.57
CA SER A 247 -22.03 -7.13 -6.65
C SER A 247 -21.95 -5.71 -7.21
N VAL A 248 -23.05 -5.26 -7.84
CA VAL A 248 -23.05 -4.03 -8.62
C VAL A 248 -23.16 -2.81 -7.71
N VAL A 249 -22.21 -1.87 -7.86
CA VAL A 249 -22.23 -0.55 -7.23
C VAL A 249 -22.23 0.54 -8.29
N ILE A 250 -23.21 1.42 -8.24
CA ILE A 250 -23.38 2.50 -9.21
C ILE A 250 -23.43 3.84 -8.50
N SER A 251 -22.65 4.79 -9.04
CA SER A 251 -22.44 6.11 -8.46
C SER A 251 -22.49 7.16 -9.55
N ALA A 252 -23.49 8.04 -9.51
CA ALA A 252 -23.63 9.15 -10.45
C ALA A 252 -23.21 10.49 -9.83
N ASP A 253 -22.49 11.31 -10.59
CA ASP A 253 -22.17 12.71 -10.28
C ASP A 253 -22.10 13.55 -11.55
N GLY A 254 -23.07 14.45 -11.75
CA GLY A 254 -23.17 15.24 -12.97
C GLY A 254 -23.28 14.37 -14.22
N GLU A 255 -22.35 14.52 -15.14
CA GLU A 255 -22.25 13.72 -16.37
C GLU A 255 -21.43 12.44 -16.21
N TYR A 256 -20.91 12.15 -15.02
CA TYR A 256 -20.08 10.98 -14.76
C TYR A 256 -20.87 9.88 -14.05
N LEU A 257 -20.66 8.65 -14.51
CA LEU A 257 -21.16 7.44 -13.89
C LEU A 257 -20.01 6.50 -13.60
N LYS A 258 -19.84 6.19 -12.32
CA LYS A 258 -18.91 5.19 -11.85
C LYS A 258 -19.68 3.90 -11.59
N VAL A 259 -19.21 2.81 -12.19
CA VAL A 259 -19.83 1.50 -12.11
C VAL A 259 -18.76 0.50 -11.69
N HIS A 260 -19.03 -0.22 -10.61
CA HIS A 260 -18.29 -1.41 -10.23
C HIS A 260 -19.22 -2.63 -10.35
N LEU A 261 -18.75 -3.72 -10.94
CA LEU A 261 -19.51 -4.96 -11.07
C LEU A 261 -18.60 -6.17 -11.27
N HIS A 262 -19.09 -7.33 -10.88
CA HIS A 262 -18.47 -8.62 -11.17
C HIS A 262 -19.19 -9.31 -12.34
N THR A 263 -18.44 -9.81 -13.32
CA THR A 263 -19.01 -10.45 -14.51
C THR A 263 -18.15 -11.59 -15.04
N PRO A 264 -18.71 -12.69 -15.54
CA PRO A 264 -17.94 -13.71 -16.24
C PRO A 264 -17.42 -13.26 -17.62
N ASP A 265 -18.01 -12.20 -18.22
CA ASP A 265 -17.64 -11.73 -19.56
C ASP A 265 -17.45 -10.19 -19.57
N ALA A 266 -16.20 -9.78 -19.33
CA ALA A 266 -15.81 -8.38 -19.37
C ALA A 266 -16.04 -7.72 -20.73
N ALA A 267 -15.84 -8.47 -21.82
CA ALA A 267 -16.00 -7.95 -23.18
C ALA A 267 -17.48 -7.67 -23.52
N ALA A 268 -18.41 -8.50 -23.04
CA ALA A 268 -19.84 -8.25 -23.18
C ALA A 268 -20.27 -6.99 -22.44
N VAL A 269 -19.83 -6.83 -21.19
CA VAL A 269 -20.11 -5.61 -20.41
C VAL A 269 -19.52 -4.40 -21.10
N ARG A 270 -18.29 -4.47 -21.65
CA ARG A 270 -17.68 -3.36 -22.38
C ARG A 270 -18.52 -2.93 -23.59
N ARG A 271 -19.04 -3.89 -24.37
CA ARG A 271 -19.92 -3.62 -25.52
C ARG A 271 -21.26 -3.01 -25.11
N GLU A 272 -21.81 -3.41 -23.98
CA GLU A 272 -23.06 -2.86 -23.45
C GLU A 272 -22.86 -1.45 -22.90
N ILE A 273 -21.87 -1.28 -22.01
CA ILE A 273 -21.55 -0.02 -21.35
C ILE A 273 -21.25 1.10 -22.36
N SER A 274 -20.50 0.79 -23.42
CA SER A 274 -20.12 1.76 -24.46
C SER A 274 -21.33 2.34 -25.23
N ARG A 275 -22.54 1.78 -25.06
CA ARG A 275 -23.78 2.33 -25.66
C ARG A 275 -24.37 3.48 -24.84
N PHE A 276 -23.98 3.62 -23.58
CA PHE A 276 -24.55 4.62 -22.67
C PHE A 276 -23.71 5.91 -22.57
N GLY A 277 -22.44 5.87 -22.96
CA GLY A 277 -21.56 7.03 -22.92
C GLY A 277 -20.11 6.70 -23.31
N GLU A 278 -19.25 7.71 -23.22
CA GLU A 278 -17.81 7.56 -23.45
C GLU A 278 -17.15 6.90 -22.24
N VAL A 279 -16.37 5.84 -22.48
CA VAL A 279 -15.58 5.20 -21.42
C VAL A 279 -14.36 6.06 -21.13
N VAL A 280 -14.35 6.73 -19.98
CA VAL A 280 -13.25 7.58 -19.51
C VAL A 280 -12.14 6.74 -18.88
N SER A 281 -12.51 5.70 -18.13
CA SER A 281 -11.58 4.78 -17.49
C SER A 281 -12.17 3.38 -17.46
N TRP A 282 -11.32 2.38 -17.68
CA TRP A 282 -11.64 0.96 -17.60
C TRP A 282 -10.55 0.25 -16.82
N LYS A 283 -10.93 -0.44 -15.75
CA LYS A 283 -10.07 -1.36 -14.99
C LYS A 283 -10.74 -2.70 -14.88
N GLU A 284 -9.94 -3.74 -14.98
CA GLU A 284 -10.37 -5.12 -15.10
C GLU A 284 -9.35 -5.99 -14.40
N ASP A 285 -9.81 -6.71 -13.37
CA ASP A 285 -9.01 -7.63 -12.57
C ASP A 285 -9.64 -9.02 -12.63
N ASN A 286 -8.83 -10.07 -12.76
CA ASN A 286 -9.29 -11.46 -12.83
C ASN A 286 -9.50 -11.99 -11.40
N LEU A 287 -10.76 -12.20 -11.02
CA LEU A 287 -11.12 -12.61 -9.65
C LEU A 287 -10.49 -13.95 -9.25
N GLY A 288 -10.40 -14.90 -10.19
CA GLY A 288 -9.81 -16.21 -9.90
C GLY A 288 -8.30 -16.12 -9.62
N GLU A 289 -7.58 -15.30 -10.39
CA GLU A 289 -6.15 -15.08 -10.16
C GLU A 289 -5.89 -14.35 -8.84
N GLU A 290 -6.73 -13.36 -8.48
CA GLU A 290 -6.61 -12.64 -7.21
C GLU A 290 -6.97 -13.52 -6.02
N GLU A 291 -7.97 -14.39 -6.11
CA GLU A 291 -8.32 -15.36 -5.07
C GLU A 291 -7.23 -16.42 -4.88
N GLU A 292 -6.70 -17.00 -5.97
CA GLU A 292 -5.58 -17.95 -5.91
C GLU A 292 -4.36 -17.33 -5.25
N LYS A 293 -4.01 -16.10 -5.65
CA LYS A 293 -2.99 -15.31 -4.98
C LYS A 293 -3.35 -15.19 -3.52
N PHE A 294 -4.53 -14.67 -3.17
CA PHE A 294 -5.01 -14.45 -1.81
C PHE A 294 -4.76 -15.66 -0.90
N CYS A 295 -5.28 -16.82 -1.29
CA CYS A 295 -5.12 -18.07 -0.56
C CYS A 295 -3.64 -18.49 -0.40
N ALA A 296 -2.81 -18.30 -1.43
CA ALA A 296 -1.40 -18.67 -1.40
C ALA A 296 -0.54 -17.85 -0.43
N SER A 297 -0.99 -16.67 0.04
CA SER A 297 -0.21 -15.90 1.02
C SER A 297 -0.55 -16.14 2.47
N ILE A 298 -1.60 -16.92 2.75
CA ILE A 298 -2.00 -17.13 4.13
C ILE A 298 -0.82 -17.81 4.84
N PRO A 299 -0.17 -17.16 5.82
CA PRO A 299 1.07 -17.70 6.38
C PRO A 299 0.82 -19.06 7.03
N GLN A 300 1.68 -20.04 6.73
CA GLN A 300 1.55 -21.41 7.26
C GLN A 300 2.19 -21.60 8.64
N SER A 301 3.06 -20.67 9.06
CA SER A 301 3.70 -20.67 10.38
C SER A 301 4.03 -19.25 10.84
N GLU A 302 4.12 -19.05 12.15
CA GLU A 302 4.61 -17.80 12.74
C GLU A 302 6.15 -17.78 12.72
N SER A 303 6.75 -16.72 12.17
CA SER A 303 8.19 -16.48 12.20
C SER A 303 8.63 -15.99 13.59
N PRO A 304 9.86 -16.29 14.06
CA PRO A 304 10.34 -15.85 15.38
C PRO A 304 10.53 -14.33 15.47
N ILE A 305 10.56 -13.63 14.33
CA ILE A 305 10.58 -12.18 14.23
C ILE A 305 9.89 -11.75 12.93
N HIS A 306 9.04 -10.73 13.01
CA HIS A 306 8.37 -10.16 11.84
C HIS A 306 9.28 -9.17 11.13
N VAL A 307 9.34 -9.23 9.80
CA VAL A 307 10.15 -8.28 9.01
C VAL A 307 9.27 -7.12 8.55
N MET A 308 9.79 -5.90 8.71
CA MET A 308 9.21 -4.68 8.17
C MET A 308 10.27 -3.96 7.34
N THR A 309 9.86 -3.31 6.25
CA THR A 309 10.73 -2.44 5.45
C THR A 309 9.92 -1.35 4.74
N ASP A 310 10.58 -0.54 3.92
CA ASP A 310 9.98 0.54 3.15
C ASP A 310 9.74 0.11 1.69
N ALA A 311 8.62 0.54 1.11
CA ALA A 311 8.30 0.30 -0.30
C ALA A 311 9.31 0.92 -1.28
N ALA A 312 10.12 1.88 -0.80
CA ALA A 312 11.26 2.45 -1.51
C ALA A 312 12.30 1.41 -1.97
N GLY A 313 12.23 0.17 -1.48
CA GLY A 313 13.07 -0.96 -1.88
C GLY A 313 12.64 -1.68 -3.17
N SER A 314 11.75 -1.10 -3.98
CA SER A 314 11.24 -1.72 -5.22
C SER A 314 10.52 -3.06 -4.95
N LEU A 315 9.81 -3.09 -3.82
CA LEU A 315 9.04 -4.25 -3.36
C LEU A 315 7.55 -4.03 -3.58
N THR A 316 6.86 -5.12 -3.91
CA THR A 316 5.41 -5.11 -4.12
C THR A 316 4.67 -5.58 -2.86
N ARG A 317 3.43 -5.10 -2.70
CA ARG A 317 2.51 -5.60 -1.68
C ARG A 317 2.27 -7.10 -1.82
N GLU A 318 2.30 -7.62 -3.04
CA GLU A 318 2.20 -9.06 -3.31
C GLU A 318 3.36 -9.86 -2.71
N GLN A 319 4.60 -9.40 -2.87
CA GLN A 319 5.75 -10.03 -2.22
C GLN A 319 5.68 -9.93 -0.69
N ALA A 320 5.24 -8.77 -0.18
CA ALA A 320 5.04 -8.55 1.25
C ALA A 320 4.06 -9.57 1.84
N ARG A 321 2.96 -9.79 1.13
CA ARG A 321 1.93 -10.78 1.45
C ARG A 321 2.49 -12.21 1.42
N GLN A 322 3.14 -12.62 0.33
CA GLN A 322 3.70 -13.97 0.14
C GLN A 322 4.78 -14.33 1.16
N LEU A 323 5.66 -13.39 1.50
CA LEU A 323 6.77 -13.61 2.43
C LEU A 323 6.44 -13.20 3.87
N GLY A 324 5.25 -12.66 4.13
CA GLY A 324 4.82 -12.28 5.46
C GLY A 324 5.60 -11.11 6.06
N PHE A 325 5.98 -10.10 5.27
CA PHE A 325 6.60 -8.86 5.77
C PHE A 325 5.68 -7.64 5.58
N THR A 326 5.93 -6.56 6.31
CA THR A 326 5.16 -5.30 6.20
C THR A 326 5.93 -4.24 5.41
N LEU A 327 5.22 -3.50 4.55
CA LEU A 327 5.74 -2.34 3.84
C LEU A 327 5.21 -1.03 4.43
N LEU A 328 6.11 -0.08 4.70
CA LEU A 328 5.78 1.33 4.86
C LEU A 328 5.87 2.04 3.51
N ASP A 329 4.77 2.65 3.07
CA ASP A 329 4.75 3.46 1.85
C ASP A 329 5.28 4.87 2.09
N SER A 330 5.98 5.39 1.08
CA SER A 330 5.99 6.82 0.81
C SER A 330 4.88 7.18 -0.18
N TYR A 331 4.61 8.46 -0.33
CA TYR A 331 3.57 8.94 -1.24
C TYR A 331 4.16 9.55 -2.50
N VAL A 332 3.48 9.30 -3.61
CA VAL A 332 3.74 9.89 -4.92
C VAL A 332 2.61 10.85 -5.25
N THR A 333 2.97 12.10 -5.55
CA THR A 333 2.06 13.16 -5.95
C THR A 333 2.23 13.47 -7.43
N LEU A 334 1.14 13.42 -8.19
CA LEU A 334 1.06 13.82 -9.59
C LEU A 334 -0.16 14.74 -9.78
N GLY A 335 0.09 16.02 -10.02
CA GLY A 335 -0.98 17.03 -10.02
C GLY A 335 -1.65 17.11 -8.64
N GLU A 336 -2.98 16.94 -8.60
CA GLU A 336 -3.77 16.95 -7.37
C GLU A 336 -3.92 15.56 -6.72
N ARG A 337 -3.34 14.51 -7.32
CA ARG A 337 -3.47 13.13 -6.81
C ARG A 337 -2.22 12.73 -6.03
N SER A 338 -2.41 12.29 -4.80
CA SER A 338 -1.36 11.75 -3.94
C SER A 338 -1.76 10.36 -3.45
N LEU A 339 -1.04 9.30 -3.83
CA LEU A 339 -1.29 7.93 -3.37
C LEU A 339 -0.04 7.33 -2.74
N PRO A 340 -0.17 6.31 -1.86
CA PRO A 340 0.94 5.45 -1.49
C PRO A 340 1.63 4.89 -2.74
N GLU A 341 2.96 4.76 -2.74
CA GLU A 341 3.72 4.38 -3.93
C GLU A 341 3.34 2.99 -4.47
N THR A 342 3.06 2.04 -3.58
CA THR A 342 2.59 0.69 -3.96
C THR A 342 1.17 0.66 -4.54
N SER A 343 0.45 1.78 -4.44
CA SER A 343 -0.92 1.96 -4.94
C SER A 343 -1.01 2.84 -6.19
N PHE A 344 0.11 3.41 -6.65
CA PHE A 344 0.16 4.29 -7.81
C PHE A 344 0.54 3.51 -9.08
N ASP A 345 -0.12 3.82 -10.20
CA ASP A 345 0.16 3.17 -11.49
C ASP A 345 1.48 3.68 -12.11
N HIS A 346 2.40 2.76 -12.41
CA HIS A 346 3.73 3.10 -12.92
C HIS A 346 3.68 3.69 -14.33
N ALA A 347 2.87 3.11 -15.22
CA ALA A 347 2.78 3.55 -16.60
C ALA A 347 2.15 4.95 -16.70
N GLU A 348 1.12 5.21 -15.90
CA GLU A 348 0.49 6.52 -15.79
C GLU A 348 1.50 7.58 -15.32
N LEU A 349 2.27 7.28 -14.26
CA LEU A 349 3.27 8.20 -13.73
C LEU A 349 4.32 8.55 -14.79
N TYR A 350 4.98 7.55 -15.39
CA TYR A 350 6.07 7.82 -16.33
C TYR A 350 5.56 8.44 -17.64
N SER A 351 4.37 8.06 -18.11
CA SER A 351 3.71 8.73 -19.23
C SER A 351 3.47 10.21 -18.96
N ALA A 352 2.98 10.56 -17.76
CA ALA A 352 2.78 11.93 -17.35
C ALA A 352 4.10 12.71 -17.22
N MET A 353 5.13 12.11 -16.62
CA MET A 353 6.46 12.72 -16.51
C MET A 353 7.08 12.98 -17.89
N ARG A 354 6.93 12.05 -18.86
CA ARG A 354 7.37 12.27 -20.25
C ARG A 354 6.65 13.43 -20.93
N ARG A 355 5.39 13.69 -20.58
CA ARG A 355 4.63 14.88 -21.02
C ARG A 355 5.03 16.17 -20.29
N GLY A 356 6.01 16.13 -19.39
CA GLY A 356 6.49 17.28 -18.62
C GLY A 356 5.65 17.58 -17.38
N ILE A 357 4.71 16.72 -16.99
CA ILE A 357 3.95 16.89 -15.76
C ILE A 357 4.87 16.56 -14.58
N ARG A 358 5.01 17.51 -13.66
CA ARG A 358 5.86 17.34 -12.48
C ARG A 358 5.25 16.35 -11.50
N ALA A 359 6.04 15.36 -11.10
CA ALA A 359 5.75 14.50 -9.97
C ALA A 359 6.58 14.90 -8.75
N ALA A 360 6.10 14.57 -7.57
CA ALA A 360 6.78 14.78 -6.30
C ALA A 360 6.61 13.57 -5.39
N THR A 361 7.45 13.50 -4.35
CA THR A 361 7.36 12.45 -3.32
C THR A 361 7.33 13.07 -1.94
N SER A 362 6.63 12.43 -1.02
CA SER A 362 6.61 12.80 0.41
C SER A 362 6.62 11.55 1.27
N GLN A 363 7.15 11.66 2.48
CA GLN A 363 7.00 10.60 3.48
C GLN A 363 5.52 10.44 3.88
N ALA A 364 5.16 9.27 4.41
CA ALA A 364 3.96 9.15 5.25
C ALA A 364 4.04 10.15 6.42
N SER A 365 2.88 10.56 6.95
CA SER A 365 2.86 11.49 8.09
C SER A 365 3.46 10.82 9.33
N LEU A 366 3.80 11.60 10.37
CA LEU A 366 4.19 11.00 11.65
C LEU A 366 3.05 10.16 12.24
N PHE A 367 1.81 10.64 12.15
CA PHE A 367 0.64 9.93 12.65
C PHE A 367 0.47 8.57 11.94
N GLU A 368 0.47 8.53 10.61
CA GLU A 368 0.37 7.30 9.83
C GLU A 368 1.49 6.30 10.15
N ARG A 369 2.74 6.78 10.29
CA ARG A 369 3.88 5.95 10.69
C ARG A 369 3.69 5.38 12.09
N HIS A 370 3.25 6.19 13.06
CA HIS A 370 2.99 5.74 14.42
C HIS A 370 1.88 4.69 14.47
N GLN A 371 0.82 4.87 13.67
CA GLN A 371 -0.25 3.86 13.55
C GLN A 371 0.30 2.55 12.99
N LEU A 372 1.18 2.60 11.99
CA LEU A 372 1.80 1.40 11.43
C LEU A 372 2.73 0.70 12.44
N TYR A 373 3.53 1.46 13.21
CA TYR A 373 4.39 0.89 14.26
C TYR A 373 3.58 0.20 15.36
N ALA A 374 2.49 0.84 15.81
CA ALA A 374 1.57 0.24 16.77
C ALA A 374 0.92 -1.02 16.19
N GLN A 375 0.45 -0.98 14.94
CA GLN A 375 -0.17 -2.10 14.24
C GLN A 375 0.76 -3.32 14.15
N VAL A 376 2.02 -3.14 13.72
CA VAL A 376 2.96 -4.26 13.60
C VAL A 376 3.33 -4.85 14.96
N LEU A 377 3.48 -4.02 16.00
CA LEU A 377 3.80 -4.46 17.36
C LEU A 377 2.62 -5.09 18.10
N GLU A 378 1.40 -4.79 17.67
CA GLU A 378 0.20 -5.45 18.17
C GLU A 378 0.06 -6.86 17.60
N GLN A 379 0.42 -7.04 16.33
CA GLN A 379 0.25 -8.31 15.63
C GLN A 379 1.42 -9.27 15.83
N ASN A 380 2.58 -8.75 16.24
CA ASN A 380 3.81 -9.51 16.32
C ASN A 380 4.51 -9.28 17.66
N SER A 381 5.07 -10.36 18.22
CA SER A 381 5.84 -10.29 19.47
C SER A 381 7.11 -9.47 19.30
N ARG A 382 7.79 -9.61 18.16
CA ARG A 382 9.04 -8.94 17.84
C ARG A 382 9.10 -8.55 16.37
N VAL A 383 9.66 -7.38 16.07
CA VAL A 383 9.75 -6.82 14.72
C VAL A 383 11.18 -6.38 14.41
N LEU A 384 11.68 -6.74 13.24
CA LEU A 384 12.90 -6.18 12.64
C LEU A 384 12.51 -5.24 11.50
N TYR A 385 12.72 -3.95 11.71
CA TYR A 385 12.47 -2.93 10.69
C TYR A 385 13.78 -2.55 9.97
N LEU A 386 13.91 -3.00 8.72
CA LEU A 386 14.96 -2.57 7.80
C LEU A 386 14.56 -1.25 7.15
N CYS A 387 14.98 -0.14 7.76
CA CYS A 387 14.68 1.20 7.26
C CYS A 387 15.49 1.49 6.00
N VAL A 388 14.87 2.11 5.00
CA VAL A 388 15.61 2.83 3.95
C VAL A 388 16.59 3.82 4.59
N GLY A 389 17.76 3.99 3.96
CA GLY A 389 18.89 4.71 4.54
C GLY A 389 18.57 6.13 5.00
N SER A 390 19.11 6.53 6.15
CA SER A 390 18.83 7.85 6.77
C SER A 390 19.21 9.06 5.91
N ALA A 391 20.11 8.87 4.92
CA ALA A 391 20.44 9.92 3.95
C ALA A 391 19.29 10.23 2.97
N PHE A 392 18.33 9.31 2.81
CA PHE A 392 17.21 9.44 1.88
C PHE A 392 15.91 9.86 2.58
N THR A 393 15.68 9.42 3.82
CA THR A 393 14.45 9.70 4.57
C THR A 393 14.66 9.68 6.09
N GLY A 394 13.74 10.29 6.83
CA GLY A 394 13.76 10.39 8.28
C GLY A 394 13.07 9.24 9.02
N ASN A 395 12.82 8.10 8.37
CA ASN A 395 12.04 7.00 8.95
C ASN A 395 12.72 6.37 10.18
N LEU A 396 14.05 6.22 10.16
CA LEU A 396 14.79 5.72 11.31
C LEU A 396 14.65 6.65 12.53
N ALA A 397 14.80 7.96 12.32
CA ALA A 397 14.66 8.95 13.39
C ALA A 397 13.23 8.97 13.96
N ALA A 398 12.21 8.88 13.09
CA ALA A 398 10.81 8.85 13.49
C ALA A 398 10.50 7.63 14.37
N VAL A 399 10.91 6.42 13.96
CA VAL A 399 10.66 5.21 14.75
C VAL A 399 11.45 5.21 16.05
N GLN A 400 12.71 5.68 16.06
CA GLN A 400 13.51 5.81 17.27
C GLN A 400 12.87 6.78 18.28
N ASP A 401 12.27 7.87 17.81
CA ASP A 401 11.57 8.80 18.70
C ASP A 401 10.28 8.21 19.26
N TRP A 402 9.46 7.60 18.40
CA TRP A 402 8.21 6.95 18.79
C TRP A 402 8.42 5.87 19.87
N LYS A 403 9.45 5.04 19.71
CA LYS A 403 9.78 3.95 20.64
C LYS A 403 10.04 4.42 22.07
N LYS A 404 10.60 5.62 22.27
CA LYS A 404 10.91 6.16 23.61
C LYS A 404 9.68 6.21 24.53
N ARG A 405 8.49 6.36 23.94
CA ARG A 405 7.21 6.43 24.67
C ARG A 405 6.39 5.15 24.55
N HIS A 406 6.50 4.41 23.44
CA HIS A 406 5.55 3.36 23.06
C HIS A 406 6.12 1.93 23.02
N ASP A 407 7.45 1.78 23.08
CA ASP A 407 8.11 0.46 23.00
C ASP A 407 9.27 0.37 24.01
N PRO A 408 8.99 0.46 25.32
CA PRO A 408 10.02 0.40 26.36
C PRO A 408 10.73 -0.97 26.43
N GLU A 409 10.11 -2.02 25.87
CA GLU A 409 10.64 -3.38 25.80
C GLU A 409 11.54 -3.61 24.56
N ASP A 410 11.69 -2.61 23.70
CA ASP A 410 12.53 -2.65 22.50
C ASP A 410 12.12 -3.79 21.52
N ARG A 411 10.82 -4.07 21.42
CA ARG A 411 10.28 -5.15 20.57
C ARG A 411 10.40 -4.84 19.08
N LEU A 412 10.43 -3.55 18.70
CA LEU A 412 10.65 -3.10 17.32
C LEU A 412 12.12 -2.69 17.13
N LEU A 413 12.96 -3.60 16.66
CA LEU A 413 14.36 -3.27 16.33
C LEU A 413 14.44 -2.60 14.96
N ALA A 414 14.77 -1.31 14.92
CA ALA A 414 14.99 -0.58 13.68
C ALA A 414 16.49 -0.54 13.31
N LEU A 415 16.82 -0.96 12.09
CA LEU A 415 18.18 -0.90 11.53
C LEU A 415 18.22 0.11 10.39
N ASP A 416 19.24 0.97 10.40
CA ASP A 416 19.60 1.75 9.22
C ASP A 416 20.23 0.82 8.20
N SER A 417 19.57 0.60 7.07
CA SER A 417 20.14 -0.23 6.00
C SER A 417 21.27 0.47 5.24
N GLY A 418 21.33 1.81 5.29
CA GLY A 418 22.15 2.60 4.37
C GLY A 418 21.82 2.39 2.89
N ALA A 419 20.68 1.76 2.59
CA ALA A 419 20.26 1.31 1.27
C ALA A 419 18.93 1.93 0.86
N ALA A 420 18.66 1.95 -0.44
CA ALA A 420 17.37 2.28 -1.05
C ALA A 420 17.21 1.40 -2.30
N SER A 421 16.07 1.47 -3.00
CA SER A 421 15.90 0.83 -4.31
C SER A 421 16.20 -0.68 -4.26
N GLY A 422 16.68 -1.30 -5.33
CA GLY A 422 16.95 -2.74 -5.40
C GLY A 422 17.89 -3.25 -4.31
N ARG A 423 18.82 -2.43 -3.79
CA ARG A 423 19.67 -2.81 -2.66
C ARG A 423 18.87 -3.08 -1.40
N LEU A 424 17.92 -2.21 -1.06
CA LEU A 424 17.01 -2.41 0.08
C LEU A 424 16.08 -3.60 -0.18
N GLY A 425 15.56 -3.71 -1.40
CA GLY A 425 14.68 -4.81 -1.80
C GLY A 425 15.30 -6.18 -1.63
N LEU A 426 16.52 -6.39 -2.16
CA LEU A 426 17.24 -7.65 -2.02
C LEU A 426 17.54 -8.00 -0.55
N LEU A 427 17.93 -7.00 0.26
CA LEU A 427 18.15 -7.20 1.70
C LEU A 427 16.87 -7.67 2.40
N ALA A 428 15.75 -7.00 2.15
CA ALA A 428 14.48 -7.35 2.79
C ALA A 428 13.95 -8.71 2.35
N LEU A 429 14.03 -9.06 1.06
CA LEU A 429 13.61 -10.37 0.55
C LEU A 429 14.46 -11.50 1.15
N ALA A 430 15.78 -11.34 1.20
CA ALA A 430 16.67 -12.35 1.78
C ALA A 430 16.41 -12.52 3.29
N VAL A 431 16.24 -11.43 4.02
CA VAL A 431 15.98 -11.47 5.48
C VAL A 431 14.59 -12.06 5.77
N ALA A 432 13.56 -11.71 5.01
CA ALA A 432 12.21 -12.27 5.17
C ALA A 432 12.19 -13.79 4.91
N ARG A 433 12.85 -14.26 3.84
CA ARG A 433 12.99 -15.70 3.56
C ARG A 433 13.73 -16.42 4.68
N PHE A 434 14.83 -15.85 5.17
CA PHE A 434 15.57 -16.45 6.29
C PHE A 434 14.74 -16.47 7.58
N ALA A 435 13.91 -15.44 7.84
CA ALA A 435 13.04 -15.38 9.00
C ALA A 435 11.98 -16.51 9.02
N GLN A 436 11.50 -16.96 7.85
CA GLN A 436 10.56 -18.08 7.76
C GLN A 436 11.17 -19.43 8.14
N GLU A 437 12.48 -19.61 7.93
CA GLU A 437 13.21 -20.84 8.23
C GLU A 437 13.88 -20.83 9.63
N ALA A 438 14.18 -19.64 10.13
CA ALA A 438 14.92 -19.46 11.39
C ALA A 438 14.08 -19.87 12.61
N LYS A 439 14.77 -20.39 13.63
CA LYS A 439 14.15 -20.73 14.93
C LYS A 439 14.27 -19.62 15.97
N ASP A 440 15.17 -18.66 15.76
CA ASP A 440 15.48 -17.59 16.71
C ASP A 440 15.65 -16.27 15.95
N GLY A 441 14.96 -15.23 16.42
CA GLY A 441 15.01 -13.88 15.86
C GLY A 441 16.40 -13.24 15.97
N GLU A 442 17.23 -13.62 16.94
CA GLU A 442 18.61 -13.11 17.03
C GLU A 442 19.46 -13.52 15.83
N PHE A 443 19.28 -14.75 15.32
CA PHE A 443 19.98 -15.18 14.11
C PHE A 443 19.53 -14.37 12.89
N VAL A 444 18.24 -14.03 12.80
CA VAL A 444 17.71 -13.18 11.72
C VAL A 444 18.31 -11.77 11.77
N ILE A 445 18.42 -11.19 12.97
CA ILE A 445 19.05 -9.87 13.16
C ILE A 445 20.53 -9.90 12.78
N ALA A 446 21.25 -10.94 13.23
CA ALA A 446 22.66 -11.12 12.89
C ALA A 446 22.86 -11.31 11.39
N PHE A 447 22.00 -12.11 10.75
CA PHE A 447 21.97 -12.31 9.31
C PHE A 447 21.75 -11.00 8.56
N ALA A 448 20.73 -10.22 8.94
CA ALA A 448 20.45 -8.92 8.33
C ALA A 448 21.66 -7.98 8.39
N ARG A 449 22.32 -7.87 9.56
CA ARG A 449 23.52 -7.04 9.74
C ARG A 449 24.68 -7.50 8.85
N ARG A 450 24.88 -8.80 8.67
CA ARG A 450 25.92 -9.35 7.78
C ARG A 450 25.66 -8.96 6.32
N LEU A 451 24.40 -8.96 5.88
CA LEU A 451 24.05 -8.66 4.49
C LEU A 451 24.19 -7.18 4.11
N LEU A 452 24.08 -6.24 5.06
CA LEU A 452 24.09 -4.79 4.77
C LEU A 452 25.26 -4.31 3.90
N ASN A 453 26.43 -4.96 4.04
CA ASN A 453 27.67 -4.63 3.31
C ASN A 453 27.97 -5.59 2.14
N ARG A 454 27.04 -6.49 1.79
CA ARG A 454 27.20 -7.50 0.74
C ARG A 454 26.31 -7.26 -0.49
N CYS A 455 25.61 -6.13 -0.48
CA CYS A 455 24.69 -5.73 -1.54
C CYS A 455 25.20 -4.45 -2.21
N GLU A 456 25.38 -4.49 -3.53
CA GLU A 456 25.72 -3.33 -4.35
C GLU A 456 24.59 -3.02 -5.32
N GLU A 457 24.48 -1.74 -5.71
CA GLU A 457 23.50 -1.32 -6.71
C GLU A 457 24.03 -0.17 -7.57
N TYR A 458 23.66 -0.20 -8.84
CA TYR A 458 23.88 0.87 -9.81
C TYR A 458 22.56 1.20 -10.52
N LEU A 459 22.22 2.48 -10.54
CA LEU A 459 21.13 3.06 -11.29
C LEU A 459 21.67 3.77 -12.53
N PHE A 460 20.94 3.63 -13.62
CA PHE A 460 21.31 4.09 -14.96
C PHE A 460 20.23 5.03 -15.52
N PRO A 461 20.11 6.27 -14.99
CA PRO A 461 19.18 7.24 -15.53
C PRO A 461 19.44 7.57 -17.00
N ASP A 462 18.38 7.93 -17.73
CA ASP A 462 18.50 8.32 -19.13
C ASP A 462 19.19 9.68 -19.30
N GLY A 463 19.13 10.53 -18.26
CA GLY A 463 19.77 11.84 -18.16
C GLY A 463 19.73 12.38 -16.71
N LEU A 464 20.26 13.59 -16.48
CA LEU A 464 20.40 14.18 -15.15
C LEU A 464 19.26 15.13 -14.72
N GLN A 465 18.33 15.44 -15.62
CA GLN A 465 17.31 16.47 -15.41
C GLN A 465 16.42 16.21 -14.18
N TYR A 466 16.03 14.95 -13.94
CA TYR A 466 15.18 14.58 -12.81
C TYR A 466 15.95 14.60 -11.48
N LEU A 467 17.19 14.10 -11.49
CA LEU A 467 18.04 14.07 -10.29
C LEU A 467 18.43 15.47 -9.83
N ALA A 468 18.72 16.37 -10.78
CA ALA A 468 19.02 17.77 -10.51
C ALA A 468 17.81 18.51 -9.92
N ALA A 469 16.61 18.28 -10.47
CA ALA A 469 15.37 18.86 -9.96
C ALA A 469 14.97 18.32 -8.58
N GLY A 470 15.35 17.07 -8.28
CA GLY A 470 15.10 16.42 -7.00
C GLY A 470 15.97 16.97 -5.87
N GLY A 471 17.22 17.40 -6.11
CA GLY A 471 18.09 17.86 -5.01
C GLY A 471 18.58 16.73 -4.07
N ARG A 472 18.43 15.47 -4.49
CA ARG A 472 18.88 14.25 -3.78
C ARG A 472 20.28 13.80 -4.22
N LEU A 473 20.91 14.53 -5.15
CA LEU A 473 22.30 14.35 -5.58
C LEU A 473 23.20 15.13 -4.61
N SER A 474 24.28 14.51 -4.10
CA SER A 474 25.23 15.21 -3.25
C SER A 474 25.75 16.49 -3.95
N ARG A 475 25.80 17.60 -3.21
CA ARG A 475 26.16 18.94 -3.74
C ARG A 475 27.53 18.98 -4.44
N THR A 476 28.38 17.96 -4.22
CA THR A 476 29.72 17.82 -4.77
C THR A 476 29.79 17.32 -6.23
N GLY A 477 28.67 16.99 -6.89
CA GLY A 477 28.65 16.45 -8.25
C GLY A 477 27.97 17.28 -9.34
N ALA A 478 27.32 18.39 -8.99
CA ALA A 478 26.47 19.19 -9.88
C ALA A 478 27.29 20.11 -10.81
N ILE A 479 27.90 19.54 -11.84
CA ILE A 479 28.34 20.31 -13.01
C ILE A 479 27.15 20.36 -13.98
N LEU A 480 26.42 21.47 -13.94
CA LEU A 480 25.21 21.74 -14.74
C LEU A 480 25.52 22.27 -16.16
N GLY A 481 26.65 21.85 -16.75
CA GLY A 481 27.12 22.36 -18.05
C GLY A 481 27.13 21.29 -19.14
N ASN A 482 26.44 21.56 -20.26
CA ASN A 482 26.40 20.75 -21.51
C ASN A 482 25.99 19.27 -21.38
N LEU A 483 25.00 18.96 -20.56
CA LEU A 483 24.55 17.59 -20.23
C LEU A 483 23.61 16.92 -21.26
N LEU A 484 23.40 17.50 -22.44
CA LEU A 484 22.38 17.04 -23.40
C LEU A 484 22.67 15.67 -24.05
N HIS A 485 23.84 15.06 -23.83
CA HIS A 485 24.25 13.81 -24.49
C HIS A 485 25.01 12.84 -23.59
N VAL A 486 24.86 12.95 -22.27
CA VAL A 486 25.58 12.09 -21.33
C VAL A 486 24.62 11.36 -20.40
N LYS A 487 24.95 10.10 -20.11
CA LYS A 487 24.16 9.20 -19.27
C LYS A 487 24.90 8.94 -17.97
N PRO A 488 24.38 9.40 -16.82
CA PRO A 488 25.04 9.18 -15.54
C PRO A 488 24.94 7.71 -15.11
N VAL A 489 25.90 7.27 -14.30
CA VAL A 489 25.78 6.07 -13.48
C VAL A 489 25.78 6.52 -12.02
N ILE A 490 24.73 6.15 -11.29
CA ILE A 490 24.51 6.55 -9.91
C ILE A 490 24.51 5.31 -9.02
N SER A 491 25.00 5.42 -7.80
CA SER A 491 24.86 4.38 -6.78
C SER A 491 24.28 4.98 -5.51
N PRO A 492 23.25 4.36 -4.90
CA PRO A 492 22.79 4.74 -3.56
C PRO A 492 23.82 4.28 -2.51
N THR A 493 24.36 5.22 -1.73
CA THR A 493 25.29 4.94 -0.63
C THR A 493 24.68 5.39 0.71
N PRO A 494 25.25 4.98 1.85
CA PRO A 494 24.81 5.46 3.17
C PRO A 494 24.86 6.99 3.32
N GLU A 495 25.69 7.69 2.53
CA GLU A 495 25.80 9.15 2.49
C GLU A 495 24.86 9.82 1.48
N GLY A 496 24.06 9.03 0.74
CA GLY A 496 23.11 9.49 -0.28
C GLY A 496 23.46 9.03 -1.69
N ALA A 497 22.78 9.58 -2.70
CA ALA A 497 23.03 9.22 -4.09
C ALA A 497 24.37 9.80 -4.59
N LYS A 498 25.28 8.93 -5.04
CA LYS A 498 26.60 9.31 -5.55
C LYS A 498 26.70 9.06 -7.05
N LYS A 499 27.17 10.05 -7.80
CA LYS A 499 27.57 9.87 -9.20
C LYS A 499 28.87 9.05 -9.24
N VAL A 500 28.80 7.86 -9.83
CA VAL A 500 29.94 6.95 -9.99
C VAL A 500 30.78 7.37 -11.19
N CYS A 501 30.14 7.51 -12.34
CA CYS A 501 30.77 7.96 -13.58
C CYS A 501 29.73 8.56 -14.53
N THR A 502 30.14 8.79 -15.76
CA THR A 502 29.27 9.23 -16.86
C THR A 502 29.71 8.51 -18.11
N VAL A 503 28.74 8.04 -18.88
CA VAL A 503 28.93 7.33 -20.16
C VAL A 503 28.08 8.01 -21.25
N HIS A 504 28.22 7.59 -22.49
CA HIS A 504 27.61 8.27 -23.65
C HIS A 504 26.48 7.48 -24.31
N SER A 505 26.34 6.19 -24.00
CA SER A 505 25.32 5.32 -24.61
C SER A 505 24.76 4.31 -23.61
N ARG A 506 23.62 3.71 -23.94
CA ARG A 506 23.04 2.62 -23.15
C ARG A 506 23.92 1.37 -23.19
N ASP A 507 24.59 1.11 -24.31
CA ASP A 507 25.54 0.00 -24.44
C ASP A 507 26.75 0.17 -23.52
N GLU A 508 27.22 1.40 -23.32
CA GLU A 508 28.25 1.69 -22.31
C GLU A 508 27.74 1.52 -20.88
N GLN A 509 26.48 1.88 -20.59
CA GLN A 509 25.86 1.58 -19.28
C GLN A 509 25.79 0.07 -19.04
N LEU A 510 25.37 -0.71 -20.03
CA LEU A 510 25.31 -2.17 -19.95
C LEU A 510 26.69 -2.77 -19.72
N ARG A 511 27.70 -2.37 -20.50
CA ARG A 511 29.09 -2.82 -20.30
C ARG A 511 29.61 -2.47 -18.91
N PHE A 512 29.29 -1.29 -18.40
CA PHE A 512 29.66 -0.91 -17.03
C PHE A 512 29.00 -1.82 -16.00
N ALA A 513 27.70 -2.09 -16.11
CA ALA A 513 26.98 -2.97 -15.19
C ALA A 513 27.60 -4.38 -15.16
N LEU A 514 27.82 -4.96 -16.34
CA LEU A 514 28.42 -6.29 -16.50
C LEU A 514 29.86 -6.34 -15.96
N ASP A 515 30.65 -5.28 -16.15
CA ASP A 515 31.98 -5.17 -15.55
C ASP A 515 31.91 -5.18 -14.02
N ARG A 516 30.97 -4.44 -13.39
CA ARG A 516 30.79 -4.47 -11.93
C ARG A 516 30.39 -5.86 -11.43
N LEU A 517 29.47 -6.52 -12.12
CA LEU A 517 29.06 -7.89 -11.78
C LEU A 517 30.24 -8.87 -11.89
N SER A 518 31.07 -8.76 -12.94
CA SER A 518 32.20 -9.65 -13.13
C SER A 518 33.26 -9.58 -12.02
N ARG A 519 33.36 -8.47 -11.30
CA ARG A 519 34.35 -8.26 -10.22
C ARG A 519 34.07 -9.07 -8.97
N ILE A 520 32.83 -9.51 -8.78
CA ILE A 520 32.45 -10.39 -7.66
C ILE A 520 32.52 -11.88 -8.03
N LEU A 521 32.88 -12.20 -9.28
CA LEU A 521 32.97 -13.56 -9.79
C LEU A 521 34.43 -14.05 -9.86
N PRO A 522 34.68 -15.36 -9.71
CA PRO A 522 33.72 -16.39 -9.29
C PRO A 522 33.30 -16.20 -7.82
N LEU A 523 32.08 -16.64 -7.50
CA LEU A 523 31.59 -16.58 -6.11
C LEU A 523 32.38 -17.57 -5.24
N PRO A 524 32.62 -17.24 -3.96
CA PRO A 524 33.12 -18.22 -3.00
C PRO A 524 32.19 -19.44 -2.88
N SER A 525 32.75 -20.61 -2.57
CA SER A 525 31.96 -21.83 -2.32
C SER A 525 30.92 -21.59 -1.22
N GLY A 526 29.70 -22.09 -1.42
CA GLY A 526 28.59 -21.89 -0.47
C GLY A 526 28.15 -20.42 -0.41
N THR A 527 28.12 -19.72 -1.55
CA THR A 527 27.58 -18.36 -1.64
C THR A 527 26.58 -18.29 -2.80
N ASP A 528 25.34 -17.98 -2.47
CA ASP A 528 24.28 -17.73 -3.45
C ASP A 528 24.35 -16.28 -3.94
N LEU A 529 23.83 -16.03 -5.13
CA LEU A 529 23.73 -14.69 -5.72
C LEU A 529 22.29 -14.40 -6.12
N MET A 530 21.74 -13.34 -5.53
CA MET A 530 20.50 -12.73 -5.97
C MET A 530 20.80 -11.46 -6.76
N ILE A 531 20.14 -11.27 -7.89
CA ILE A 531 20.24 -10.08 -8.74
C ILE A 531 18.85 -9.51 -8.94
N MET A 532 18.67 -8.22 -8.70
CA MET A 532 17.46 -7.49 -9.05
C MET A 532 17.75 -6.55 -10.20
N LEU A 533 17.01 -6.73 -11.29
CA LEU A 533 17.01 -5.86 -12.46
C LEU A 533 15.78 -4.97 -12.39
N GLU A 534 16.01 -3.67 -12.35
CA GLU A 534 14.95 -2.69 -12.13
C GLU A 534 14.65 -1.91 -13.41
N TYR A 535 13.38 -1.56 -13.63
CA TYR A 535 12.96 -0.79 -14.81
C TYR A 535 11.95 0.30 -14.45
N THR A 536 11.92 1.37 -15.22
CA THR A 536 10.86 2.38 -15.13
C THR A 536 9.79 2.08 -16.18
N ASP A 537 9.97 2.56 -17.40
CA ASP A 537 9.07 2.34 -18.54
C ASP A 537 9.78 1.69 -19.74
N ASN A 538 10.86 0.97 -19.45
CA ASN A 538 11.74 0.26 -20.38
C ASN A 538 11.83 -1.24 -20.07
N LYS A 539 10.75 -1.83 -19.53
CA LYS A 539 10.66 -3.25 -19.13
C LYS A 539 11.10 -4.21 -20.22
N ASP A 540 10.65 -3.98 -21.45
CA ASP A 540 10.92 -4.88 -22.57
C ASP A 540 12.42 -4.96 -22.87
N TRP A 541 13.12 -3.81 -22.84
CA TRP A 541 14.57 -3.77 -23.01
C TRP A 541 15.31 -4.44 -21.84
N VAL A 542 14.85 -4.25 -20.60
CA VAL A 542 15.44 -4.93 -19.44
C VAL A 542 15.30 -6.45 -19.55
N LYS A 543 14.17 -6.94 -20.06
CA LYS A 543 13.94 -8.37 -20.30
C LYS A 543 14.73 -8.92 -21.48
N SER A 544 14.70 -8.26 -22.63
CA SER A 544 15.30 -8.79 -23.87
C SER A 544 16.81 -8.63 -23.91
N GLU A 545 17.35 -7.54 -23.35
CA GLU A 545 18.78 -7.23 -23.47
C GLU A 545 19.55 -7.46 -22.15
N LEU A 546 19.12 -6.81 -21.07
CA LEU A 546 19.87 -6.81 -19.81
C LEU A 546 19.84 -8.19 -19.14
N GLN A 547 18.66 -8.79 -19.00
CA GLN A 547 18.53 -10.12 -18.40
C GLN A 547 19.34 -11.15 -19.18
N GLU A 548 19.23 -11.18 -20.51
CA GLU A 548 20.02 -12.11 -21.33
C GLU A 548 21.53 -11.92 -21.16
N ALA A 549 21.99 -10.67 -21.11
CA ALA A 549 23.40 -10.36 -20.93
C ALA A 549 23.92 -10.81 -19.55
N VAL A 550 23.13 -10.63 -18.50
CA VAL A 550 23.44 -11.10 -17.14
C VAL A 550 23.46 -12.63 -17.09
N SER A 551 22.47 -13.30 -17.66
CA SER A 551 22.38 -14.77 -17.68
C SER A 551 23.54 -15.43 -18.45
N ARG A 552 24.14 -14.74 -19.42
CA ARG A 552 25.37 -15.23 -20.11
C ARG A 552 26.62 -15.17 -19.22
N GLN A 553 26.65 -14.28 -18.23
CA GLN A 553 27.78 -14.15 -17.29
C GLN A 553 27.60 -15.01 -16.04
N VAL A 554 26.36 -15.22 -15.59
CA VAL A 554 26.05 -16.00 -14.39
C VAL A 554 24.85 -16.91 -14.64
N SER A 555 25.08 -18.22 -14.62
CA SER A 555 24.02 -19.22 -14.83
C SER A 555 23.21 -19.53 -13.58
N ASP A 556 23.83 -19.42 -12.40
CA ASP A 556 23.28 -19.97 -11.15
C ASP A 556 22.74 -18.87 -10.21
N ALA A 557 22.50 -17.67 -10.73
CA ALA A 557 21.93 -16.57 -9.95
C ALA A 557 20.40 -16.55 -10.01
N GLU A 558 19.76 -16.21 -8.89
CA GLU A 558 18.34 -15.85 -8.88
C GLU A 558 18.19 -14.43 -9.46
N ILE A 559 17.54 -14.30 -10.62
CA ILE A 559 17.30 -12.99 -11.27
C ILE A 559 15.85 -12.57 -11.09
N LEU A 560 15.65 -11.47 -10.39
CA LEU A 560 14.36 -10.80 -10.20
C LEU A 560 14.25 -9.61 -11.15
N ILE A 561 13.09 -9.42 -11.77
CA ILE A 561 12.82 -8.23 -12.59
C ILE A 561 11.69 -7.44 -11.93
N GLN A 562 12.01 -6.24 -11.44
CA GLN A 562 11.10 -5.41 -10.67
C GLN A 562 10.91 -4.04 -11.32
N PRO A 563 9.70 -3.44 -11.25
CA PRO A 563 9.61 -2.02 -11.46
C PRO A 563 10.44 -1.30 -10.38
N LEU A 564 11.16 -0.25 -10.78
CA LEU A 564 11.86 0.63 -9.86
C LEU A 564 10.84 1.31 -8.94
N SER A 565 11.12 1.39 -7.64
CA SER A 565 10.24 2.07 -6.68
C SER A 565 9.87 3.45 -7.21
N LEU A 566 8.59 3.81 -7.12
CA LEU A 566 8.13 5.07 -7.72
C LEU A 566 8.76 6.27 -7.04
N THR A 567 9.09 6.17 -5.75
CA THR A 567 9.87 7.20 -5.08
C THR A 567 11.23 7.41 -5.74
N ALA A 568 12.01 6.36 -6.02
CA ALA A 568 13.26 6.49 -6.76
C ALA A 568 13.02 6.93 -8.22
N GLY A 569 11.98 6.40 -8.86
CA GLY A 569 11.56 6.70 -10.23
C GLY A 569 11.23 8.17 -10.47
N VAL A 570 10.58 8.85 -9.52
CA VAL A 570 10.29 10.30 -9.62
C VAL A 570 11.58 11.13 -9.67
N HIS A 571 12.62 10.73 -8.93
CA HIS A 571 13.89 11.45 -8.86
C HIS A 571 14.87 11.04 -9.95
N THR A 572 14.78 9.84 -10.51
CA THR A 572 15.68 9.34 -11.57
C THR A 572 15.11 9.54 -12.97
N GLY A 573 13.78 9.41 -13.11
CA GLY A 573 13.02 9.71 -14.31
C GLY A 573 12.76 8.51 -15.24
N PRO A 574 11.84 8.69 -16.22
CA PRO A 574 11.55 7.68 -17.23
C PRO A 574 12.78 7.27 -18.04
N GLY A 575 12.87 6.00 -18.42
CA GLY A 575 14.01 5.39 -19.11
C GLY A 575 15.15 4.93 -18.20
N THR A 576 15.05 5.17 -16.89
CA THR A 576 15.99 4.63 -15.88
C THR A 576 15.82 3.13 -15.76
N TRP A 577 16.94 2.41 -15.61
CA TRP A 577 16.99 1.03 -15.15
C TRP A 577 18.04 0.87 -14.05
N GLY A 578 17.98 -0.24 -13.31
CA GLY A 578 18.89 -0.53 -12.19
C GLY A 578 19.38 -1.96 -12.20
N MET A 579 20.51 -2.20 -11.56
CA MET A 579 20.99 -3.54 -11.24
C MET A 579 21.54 -3.54 -9.82
N ALA A 580 20.86 -4.26 -8.94
CA ALA A 580 21.33 -4.59 -7.61
C ALA A 580 21.76 -6.07 -7.57
N PHE A 581 22.79 -6.39 -6.79
CA PHE A 581 23.22 -7.76 -6.60
C PHE A 581 23.69 -8.00 -5.15
N LEU A 582 23.25 -9.11 -4.58
CA LEU A 582 23.45 -9.50 -3.19
C LEU A 582 24.10 -10.88 -3.14
N THR A 583 25.24 -10.97 -2.45
CA THR A 583 25.89 -12.25 -2.17
C THR A 583 25.46 -12.78 -0.80
N ILE A 584 24.86 -13.97 -0.78
CA ILE A 584 24.30 -14.58 0.43
C ILE A 584 25.17 -15.78 0.81
N PRO A 585 25.87 -15.74 1.95
CA PRO A 585 26.64 -16.89 2.39
C PRO A 585 25.69 -18.00 2.87
N GLU A 586 26.05 -19.25 2.61
CA GLU A 586 25.34 -20.43 3.10
C GLU A 586 25.40 -20.45 4.64
N GLU A 587 24.23 -20.34 5.28
CA GLU A 587 24.13 -20.31 6.74
C GLU A 587 24.14 -21.73 7.30
N GLN A 588 25.23 -22.11 7.98
CA GLN A 588 25.35 -23.40 8.67
C GLN A 588 24.44 -23.50 9.91
N GLU A 589 23.87 -22.38 10.36
CA GLU A 589 23.05 -22.27 11.57
C GLU A 589 21.53 -22.29 11.29
N LYS A 590 21.09 -22.70 10.10
CA LYS A 590 19.65 -22.92 9.80
C LYS A 590 19.00 -23.92 10.75
N THR A 591 19.78 -24.84 11.30
CA THR A 591 19.37 -25.82 12.30
C THR A 591 20.14 -25.54 13.58
N GLY A 592 19.47 -25.20 14.68
CA GLY A 592 20.08 -24.98 16.00
C GLY A 592 20.81 -26.18 16.63
N ASP A 593 21.33 -27.12 15.84
CA ASP A 593 22.28 -28.13 16.31
C ASP A 593 23.66 -27.49 16.45
N ARG A 594 23.94 -27.03 17.67
CA ARG A 594 25.32 -26.83 18.11
C ARG A 594 26.06 -28.15 17.90
N LYS A 595 26.88 -28.26 16.85
CA LYS A 595 28.00 -29.20 16.86
C LYS A 595 28.82 -28.84 18.09
N ARG A 596 28.67 -29.63 19.15
CA ARG A 596 29.62 -29.69 20.26
C ARG A 596 30.95 -30.04 19.62
N GLU A 597 31.79 -29.03 19.39
CA GLU A 597 33.22 -29.26 19.26
C GLU A 597 33.67 -29.89 20.57
N SER A 598 33.84 -31.20 20.49
CA SER A 598 34.58 -31.99 21.46
C SER A 598 35.95 -31.34 21.65
N GLN A 599 36.13 -30.67 22.78
CA GLN A 599 37.44 -30.48 23.37
C GLN A 599 38.10 -31.86 23.51
N LYS A 600 38.99 -32.16 22.59
CA LYS A 600 40.12 -33.05 22.77
C LYS A 600 41.37 -32.23 22.51
N THR A 601 41.89 -31.58 23.55
CA THR A 601 43.28 -31.76 23.98
C THR A 601 43.43 -31.28 25.40
#